data_AF-A0A1F8WGQ8-F1
#
_entry.id   AF-A0A1F8WGQ8-F1
#
_cell.length_a   1.000
_cell.length_b   1.000
_cell.length_c   1.000
_cell.angle_alpha   90.00
_cell.angle_beta   90.00
_cell.angle_gamma   90.00
#
_symmetry.space_group_name_H-M   'P 1'
#
loop_
_entity.id
_entity.type
_entity.pdbx_description
1 polymer ?
#
loop_
_entity_poly.entity_id
_entity_poly.type
_entity_poly.pdbx_seq_one_letter_code
_entity_poly.pdbx_strand_id
1 'polypeptide(L)'
;MEFLKPSRQKRFHGKMVFHVLPFLFLLPFLFGNKGCDKTFTWGDINKDVVAKWEDDHKDMDRDTKCSDCHDAIKNKNSRPKSHDVVWEREHGKYAQLKFGFRDENVCRLCHTDSTCTQCHQIEEPQNHTMFWKLRGHGVSVGLNRSTCAVCHAGTDFCERCHSETKPTNHIASWGNTTNNHCMSCHFPITSAGAQTCAVCHANLPTHDQTPSRPNNALHAAGADCRGCHNPLRHPDNGMTCTSCHTQ
;
A
#
# COMPACT_ATOMS: atom_id res chain seq x y z
N MET A 1 -0.30 -68.43 -80.19
CA MET A 1 -0.33 -67.70 -78.91
C MET A 1 -0.69 -68.68 -77.80
N GLU A 2 0.34 -68.98 -77.01
CA GLU A 2 0.44 -69.64 -75.69
C GLU A 2 -0.51 -70.76 -75.21
N PHE A 3 0.05 -71.99 -75.27
CA PHE A 3 0.24 -72.99 -74.20
C PHE A 3 -0.89 -73.38 -73.21
N LEU A 4 -1.51 -74.55 -73.50
CA LEU A 4 -1.65 -75.78 -72.66
C LEU A 4 -0.92 -75.74 -71.29
N LYS A 5 -1.41 -76.23 -70.12
CA LYS A 5 -1.96 -77.57 -69.73
C LYS A 5 -2.13 -77.62 -68.16
N PRO A 6 -2.42 -78.75 -67.45
CA PRO A 6 -3.53 -78.83 -66.47
C PRO A 6 -3.20 -79.39 -65.05
N SER A 7 -4.25 -79.54 -64.22
CA SER A 7 -4.46 -80.56 -63.16
C SER A 7 -3.63 -80.54 -61.86
N ARG A 8 -4.30 -80.64 -60.70
CA ARG A 8 -4.30 -81.83 -59.81
C ARG A 8 -5.09 -81.58 -58.52
N GLN A 9 -5.84 -82.61 -58.12
CA GLN A 9 -6.42 -82.79 -56.79
C GLN A 9 -5.34 -82.95 -55.71
N LYS A 10 -5.67 -82.59 -54.44
CA LYS A 10 -5.62 -83.49 -53.26
C LYS A 10 -6.19 -82.82 -52.00
N ARG A 11 -7.02 -83.58 -51.27
CA ARG A 11 -7.51 -83.35 -49.88
C ARG A 11 -6.33 -83.33 -48.89
N PHE A 12 -6.46 -82.64 -47.74
CA PHE A 12 -6.17 -83.18 -46.40
C PHE A 12 -6.66 -82.24 -45.27
N HIS A 13 -7.53 -82.81 -44.42
CA HIS A 13 -7.80 -82.65 -42.98
C HIS A 13 -7.37 -81.40 -42.18
N GLY A 14 -8.35 -80.87 -41.43
CA GLY A 14 -8.28 -80.56 -39.99
C GLY A 14 -7.44 -79.36 -39.55
N LYS A 15 -8.09 -78.29 -39.09
CA LYS A 15 -7.44 -77.27 -38.25
C LYS A 15 -8.28 -76.87 -37.05
N MET A 16 -7.59 -76.96 -35.92
CA MET A 16 -7.88 -76.53 -34.56
C MET A 16 -8.45 -75.11 -34.49
N VAL A 17 -9.46 -74.94 -33.63
CA VAL A 17 -9.95 -73.64 -33.17
C VAL A 17 -9.04 -73.18 -32.03
N PHE A 18 -8.28 -72.11 -32.24
CA PHE A 18 -7.54 -71.41 -31.19
C PHE A 18 -8.43 -70.34 -30.55
N HIS A 19 -8.50 -70.35 -29.22
CA HIS A 19 -9.12 -69.31 -28.41
C HIS A 19 -8.41 -67.96 -28.61
N VAL A 20 -9.18 -66.93 -28.99
CA VAL A 20 -8.76 -65.53 -28.94
C VAL A 20 -9.23 -64.97 -27.60
N LEU A 21 -8.29 -64.74 -26.68
CA LEU A 21 -8.49 -63.92 -25.49
C LEU A 21 -8.52 -62.43 -25.89
N PRO A 22 -9.43 -61.61 -25.33
CA PRO A 22 -9.44 -60.18 -25.59
C PRO A 22 -8.39 -59.49 -24.70
N PHE A 23 -7.38 -58.90 -25.33
CA PHE A 23 -6.45 -57.96 -24.71
C PHE A 23 -7.20 -56.63 -24.48
N LEU A 24 -7.87 -56.51 -23.34
CA LEU A 24 -8.53 -55.28 -22.92
C LEU A 24 -7.50 -54.35 -22.25
N PHE A 25 -7.22 -53.25 -22.95
CA PHE A 25 -6.62 -51.99 -22.50
C PHE A 25 -6.43 -51.82 -20.97
N LEU A 26 -5.19 -51.96 -20.52
CA LEU A 26 -4.71 -51.50 -19.20
C LEU A 26 -3.59 -50.48 -19.39
N LEU A 27 -3.89 -49.28 -19.88
CA LEU A 27 -3.05 -48.10 -19.66
C LEU A 27 -3.93 -46.85 -19.69
N PRO A 28 -4.28 -46.30 -18.52
CA PRO A 28 -3.99 -44.88 -18.32
C PRO A 28 -3.48 -44.64 -16.90
N PHE A 29 -2.21 -44.92 -16.65
CA PHE A 29 -1.51 -44.47 -15.44
C PHE A 29 -0.04 -44.15 -15.76
N LEU A 30 0.18 -43.38 -16.83
CA LEU A 30 1.50 -42.83 -17.18
C LEU A 30 1.48 -41.29 -17.29
N PHE A 31 0.49 -40.65 -16.70
CA PHE A 31 0.62 -39.26 -16.26
C PHE A 31 0.72 -39.29 -14.74
N GLY A 32 1.86 -39.77 -14.25
CA GLY A 32 2.24 -39.47 -12.89
C GLY A 32 2.37 -37.96 -12.80
N ASN A 33 1.40 -37.31 -12.14
CA ASN A 33 1.63 -35.97 -11.62
C ASN A 33 3.02 -36.01 -10.97
N LYS A 34 3.94 -35.16 -11.45
CA LYS A 34 5.28 -35.07 -10.86
C LYS A 34 5.08 -35.01 -9.35
N GLY A 35 5.58 -36.02 -8.65
CA GLY A 35 5.39 -36.13 -7.21
C GLY A 35 5.91 -34.85 -6.57
N CYS A 36 5.18 -34.32 -5.61
CA CYS A 36 5.64 -33.17 -4.86
C CYS A 36 6.88 -33.56 -4.04
N ASP A 37 8.06 -33.20 -4.52
CA ASP A 37 9.25 -33.20 -3.69
C ASP A 37 9.03 -32.15 -2.60
N LYS A 38 8.79 -32.62 -1.37
CA LYS A 38 8.56 -31.78 -0.19
C LYS A 38 9.86 -31.05 0.15
N THR A 39 10.19 -29.99 -0.57
CA THR A 39 11.31 -29.11 -0.24
C THR A 39 10.81 -28.05 0.75
N PHE A 40 11.46 -27.99 1.91
CA PHE A 40 11.12 -27.04 2.96
C PHE A 40 11.82 -25.70 2.70
N THR A 41 11.24 -24.85 1.86
CA THR A 41 11.76 -23.49 1.68
C THR A 41 10.64 -22.45 1.59
N TRP A 42 9.68 -22.51 2.52
CA TRP A 42 8.99 -21.29 2.92
C TRP A 42 9.86 -20.59 3.97
N GLY A 43 10.78 -19.73 3.55
CA GLY A 43 11.53 -18.84 4.46
C GLY A 43 13.05 -18.73 4.32
N ASP A 44 13.69 -19.36 3.33
CA ASP A 44 15.14 -19.14 3.12
C ASP A 44 15.37 -17.93 2.20
N ILE A 45 15.49 -16.75 2.81
CA ILE A 45 15.62 -15.44 2.13
C ILE A 45 16.95 -15.23 1.39
N ASN A 46 17.90 -16.17 1.47
CA ASN A 46 19.29 -15.97 1.02
C ASN A 46 19.62 -16.55 -0.36
N LYS A 47 18.63 -17.04 -1.10
CA LYS A 47 18.78 -17.43 -2.51
C LYS A 47 17.73 -16.73 -3.35
N ASP A 48 17.87 -16.79 -4.67
CA ASP A 48 16.86 -16.33 -5.62
C ASP A 48 15.57 -17.16 -5.44
N VAL A 49 14.83 -16.84 -4.38
CA VAL A 49 13.64 -17.58 -3.92
C VAL A 49 12.59 -17.55 -5.00
N VAL A 50 12.55 -16.47 -5.80
CA VAL A 50 11.60 -16.28 -6.87
C VAL A 50 11.89 -17.25 -8.01
N ALA A 51 13.10 -17.24 -8.56
CA ALA A 51 13.45 -18.13 -9.66
C ALA A 51 13.31 -19.61 -9.28
N LYS A 52 13.71 -19.98 -8.05
CA LYS A 52 13.53 -21.36 -7.57
C LYS A 52 12.06 -21.71 -7.33
N TRP A 53 11.28 -20.80 -6.76
CA TRP A 53 9.85 -21.04 -6.54
C TRP A 53 9.09 -21.20 -7.86
N GLU A 54 9.37 -20.34 -8.84
CA GLU A 54 8.81 -20.43 -10.20
C GLU A 54 9.18 -21.76 -10.84
N ASP A 55 10.45 -22.19 -10.73
CA ASP A 55 10.91 -23.48 -11.27
C ASP A 55 10.21 -24.69 -10.61
N ASP A 56 10.04 -24.66 -9.27
CA ASP A 56 9.38 -25.73 -8.52
C ASP A 56 7.85 -25.80 -8.81
N HIS A 57 7.22 -24.69 -9.22
CA HIS A 57 5.76 -24.61 -9.43
C HIS A 57 5.31 -24.46 -10.89
N LYS A 58 6.23 -24.29 -11.87
CA LYS A 58 5.89 -24.03 -13.29
C LYS A 58 5.03 -25.10 -13.95
N ASP A 59 5.16 -26.35 -13.51
CA ASP A 59 4.48 -27.52 -14.09
C ASP A 59 3.29 -28.01 -13.22
N MET A 60 2.89 -27.25 -12.20
CA MET A 60 1.79 -27.65 -11.31
C MET A 60 0.42 -27.39 -11.95
N ASP A 61 -0.44 -28.40 -11.93
CA ASP A 61 -1.82 -28.25 -12.40
C ASP A 61 -2.57 -27.23 -11.53
N ARG A 62 -3.42 -26.43 -12.18
CA ARG A 62 -4.22 -25.38 -11.56
C ARG A 62 -5.09 -25.86 -10.40
N ASP A 63 -5.53 -27.11 -10.45
CA ASP A 63 -6.43 -27.75 -9.49
C ASP A 63 -5.67 -28.51 -8.38
N THR A 64 -4.33 -28.56 -8.46
CA THR A 64 -3.48 -29.13 -7.40
C THR A 64 -3.67 -28.33 -6.12
N LYS A 65 -4.16 -28.98 -5.06
CA LYS A 65 -4.29 -28.31 -3.77
C LYS A 65 -2.92 -28.17 -3.14
N CYS A 66 -2.57 -26.96 -2.73
CA CYS A 66 -1.31 -26.67 -2.06
C CYS A 66 -1.09 -27.60 -0.84
N SER A 67 -2.18 -27.94 -0.13
CA SER A 67 -2.17 -28.83 1.04
C SER A 67 -1.73 -30.26 0.72
N ASP A 68 -1.81 -30.71 -0.52
CA ASP A 68 -1.39 -32.06 -0.89
C ASP A 68 0.13 -32.22 -0.80
N CYS A 69 0.86 -31.10 -0.90
CA CYS A 69 2.32 -31.05 -0.96
C CYS A 69 2.93 -30.32 0.24
N HIS A 70 2.25 -29.31 0.78
CA HIS A 70 2.71 -28.52 1.91
C HIS A 70 1.95 -28.87 3.19
N ASP A 71 2.52 -29.74 4.03
CA ASP A 71 1.90 -30.15 5.29
C ASP A 71 1.66 -28.96 6.24
N ALA A 72 2.49 -27.91 6.16
CA ALA A 72 2.40 -26.72 7.00
C ALA A 72 1.09 -25.92 6.81
N ILE A 73 0.44 -26.01 5.64
CA ILE A 73 -0.81 -25.29 5.36
C ILE A 73 -2.06 -26.17 5.49
N LYS A 74 -1.90 -27.47 5.78
CA LYS A 74 -3.05 -28.35 6.10
C LYS A 74 -3.79 -27.90 7.34
N ASN A 75 -3.05 -27.38 8.33
CA ASN A 75 -3.61 -26.85 9.55
C ASN A 75 -3.50 -25.32 9.58
N LYS A 76 -4.55 -24.63 9.14
CA LYS A 76 -4.62 -23.16 9.15
C LYS A 76 -4.55 -22.53 10.55
N ASN A 77 -4.73 -23.32 11.61
CA ASN A 77 -4.66 -22.86 13.00
C ASN A 77 -3.27 -23.04 13.62
N SER A 78 -2.33 -23.67 12.91
CA SER A 78 -0.95 -23.82 13.38
C SER A 78 -0.07 -22.71 12.84
N ARG A 79 0.54 -21.94 13.75
CA ARG A 79 1.54 -20.92 13.38
C ARG A 79 2.69 -21.56 12.59
N PRO A 80 3.01 -21.09 11.37
CA PRO A 80 4.19 -21.57 10.63
C PRO A 80 5.48 -21.30 11.39
N LYS A 81 6.50 -22.16 11.23
CA LYS A 81 7.82 -21.95 11.86
C LYS A 81 8.47 -20.62 11.45
N SER A 82 8.13 -20.10 10.28
CA SER A 82 8.62 -18.82 9.78
C SER A 82 8.04 -17.62 10.52
N HIS A 83 6.96 -17.76 11.31
CA HIS A 83 6.41 -16.65 12.13
C HIS A 83 7.19 -16.53 13.44
N ASP A 84 8.47 -16.18 13.32
CA ASP A 84 9.36 -15.86 14.42
C ASP A 84 9.50 -14.33 14.59
N VAL A 85 10.41 -13.91 15.47
CA VAL A 85 10.70 -12.50 15.74
C VAL A 85 11.25 -11.74 14.52
N VAL A 86 11.85 -12.45 13.55
CA VAL A 86 12.33 -11.84 12.32
C VAL A 86 11.13 -11.55 11.42
N TRP A 87 10.19 -12.49 11.32
CA TRP A 87 8.94 -12.26 10.59
C TRP A 87 8.14 -11.09 11.15
N GLU A 88 8.02 -10.94 12.46
CA GLU A 88 7.29 -9.80 13.06
C GLU A 88 7.82 -8.46 12.54
N ARG A 89 9.14 -8.31 12.40
CA ARG A 89 9.78 -7.10 11.88
C ARG A 89 9.68 -6.94 10.36
N GLU A 90 9.72 -8.05 9.62
CA GLU A 90 9.96 -8.02 8.17
C GLU A 90 8.72 -8.41 7.33
N HIS A 91 7.62 -8.84 7.95
CA HIS A 91 6.47 -9.40 7.22
C HIS A 91 5.83 -8.43 6.23
N GLY A 92 5.92 -7.12 6.49
CA GLY A 92 5.45 -6.09 5.55
C GLY A 92 6.15 -6.17 4.19
N LYS A 93 7.41 -6.63 4.14
CA LYS A 93 8.11 -6.89 2.88
C LYS A 93 7.45 -8.04 2.14
N TYR A 94 7.15 -9.15 2.82
CA TYR A 94 6.48 -10.31 2.20
C TYR A 94 5.05 -9.99 1.74
N ALA A 95 4.34 -9.10 2.43
CA ALA A 95 2.99 -8.68 2.04
C ALA A 95 2.95 -7.91 0.71
N GLN A 96 4.05 -7.22 0.37
CA GLN A 96 4.20 -6.48 -0.90
C GLN A 96 4.67 -7.37 -2.04
N LEU A 97 5.27 -8.51 -1.71
CA LEU A 97 5.78 -9.45 -2.68
C LEU A 97 4.61 -10.33 -3.17
N LYS A 98 4.30 -10.23 -4.47
CA LYS A 98 3.31 -11.08 -5.14
C LYS A 98 3.87 -12.49 -5.39
N PHE A 99 4.49 -13.11 -4.39
CA PHE A 99 5.07 -14.46 -4.48
C PHE A 99 4.06 -15.58 -4.18
N GLY A 100 2.76 -15.29 -4.13
CA GLY A 100 1.75 -16.33 -4.03
C GLY A 100 1.35 -16.87 -5.40
N PHE A 101 0.75 -18.07 -5.38
CA PHE A 101 0.08 -18.65 -6.54
C PHE A 101 -0.94 -17.63 -7.10
N ARG A 102 -0.84 -17.32 -8.40
CA ARG A 102 -1.70 -16.37 -9.13
C ARG A 102 -1.61 -14.91 -8.66
N ASP A 103 -0.41 -14.41 -8.35
CA ASP A 103 -0.18 -13.02 -7.91
C ASP A 103 -0.85 -12.65 -6.58
N GLU A 104 -1.27 -13.64 -5.80
CA GLU A 104 -1.91 -13.42 -4.50
C GLU A 104 -0.85 -13.21 -3.39
N ASN A 105 -1.20 -12.46 -2.36
CA ASN A 105 -0.38 -12.33 -1.17
C ASN A 105 -0.40 -13.68 -0.41
N VAL A 106 0.76 -14.28 -0.15
CA VAL A 106 0.88 -15.55 0.59
C VAL A 106 0.11 -15.56 1.91
N CYS A 107 0.04 -14.44 2.61
CA CYS A 107 -0.67 -14.34 3.89
C CYS A 107 -2.14 -14.76 3.73
N ARG A 108 -2.75 -14.56 2.55
CA ARG A 108 -4.14 -14.92 2.25
C ARG A 108 -4.42 -16.43 2.16
N LEU A 109 -3.38 -17.26 2.12
CA LEU A 109 -3.54 -18.72 2.19
C LEU A 109 -4.15 -19.16 3.53
N CYS A 110 -3.76 -18.46 4.60
CA CYS A 110 -4.17 -18.77 5.98
C CYS A 110 -5.00 -17.66 6.63
N HIS A 111 -4.80 -16.41 6.24
CA HIS A 111 -5.41 -15.23 6.86
C HIS A 111 -6.38 -14.52 5.93
N THR A 112 -7.24 -13.69 6.50
CA THR A 112 -8.04 -12.73 5.74
C THR A 112 -7.49 -11.32 5.97
N ASP A 113 -7.89 -10.34 5.17
CA ASP A 113 -7.48 -8.94 5.39
C ASP A 113 -7.85 -8.45 6.80
N SER A 114 -8.96 -8.95 7.37
CA SER A 114 -9.36 -8.63 8.74
C SER A 114 -8.35 -9.07 9.79
N THR A 115 -7.60 -10.15 9.55
CA THR A 115 -6.54 -10.62 10.45
C THR A 115 -5.37 -9.62 10.48
N CYS A 116 -5.00 -9.07 9.33
CA CYS A 116 -3.99 -8.02 9.23
C CYS A 116 -4.45 -6.78 9.99
N THR A 117 -5.68 -6.32 9.74
CA THR A 117 -6.24 -5.13 10.40
C THR A 117 -6.32 -5.31 11.92
N GLN A 118 -6.82 -6.44 12.41
CA GLN A 118 -6.96 -6.69 13.86
C GLN A 118 -5.61 -6.65 14.58
N CYS A 119 -4.56 -7.25 14.00
CA CYS A 119 -3.22 -7.23 14.59
C CYS A 119 -2.62 -5.82 14.55
N HIS A 120 -2.62 -5.19 13.37
CA HIS A 120 -2.05 -3.85 13.18
C HIS A 120 -2.83 -2.73 13.89
N GLN A 121 -4.05 -3.01 14.39
CA GLN A 121 -4.83 -2.09 15.22
C GLN A 121 -4.40 -2.10 16.69
N ILE A 122 -3.83 -3.19 17.18
CA ILE A 122 -3.39 -3.33 18.58
C ILE A 122 -1.87 -3.19 18.73
N GLU A 123 -1.12 -3.48 17.68
CA GLU A 123 0.33 -3.35 17.66
C GLU A 123 0.76 -1.95 17.22
N GLU A 124 1.56 -1.29 18.05
CA GLU A 124 2.11 0.01 17.70
C GLU A 124 3.14 -0.14 16.56
N PRO A 125 3.07 0.72 15.52
CA PRO A 125 4.09 0.74 14.48
C PRO A 125 5.49 0.97 15.04
N GLN A 126 6.52 0.38 14.44
CA GLN A 126 7.91 0.55 14.92
C GLN A 126 8.41 2.00 14.93
N ASN A 127 7.81 2.85 14.09
CA ASN A 127 8.11 4.27 14.05
C ASN A 127 7.31 5.09 15.08
N HIS A 128 6.41 4.49 15.86
CA HIS A 128 5.61 5.17 16.89
C HIS A 128 6.48 5.54 18.11
N THR A 129 7.35 6.53 17.89
CA THR A 129 8.38 6.96 18.84
C THR A 129 8.31 8.47 19.03
N MET A 130 8.86 8.97 20.14
CA MET A 130 8.95 10.41 20.37
C MET A 130 9.78 11.13 19.30
N PHE A 131 10.82 10.47 18.78
CA PHE A 131 11.60 11.01 17.68
C PHE A 131 10.76 11.21 16.42
N TRP A 132 9.99 10.18 16.02
CA TRP A 132 9.08 10.29 14.89
C TRP A 132 8.00 11.35 15.15
N LYS A 133 7.40 11.38 16.33
CA LYS A 133 6.44 12.43 16.71
C LYS A 133 7.02 13.83 16.56
N LEU A 134 8.29 14.07 16.87
CA LEU A 134 8.86 15.41 16.81
C LEU A 134 9.45 15.79 15.45
N ARG A 135 9.93 14.81 14.67
CA ARG A 135 10.76 15.07 13.48
C ARG A 135 10.31 14.32 12.23
N GLY A 136 9.57 13.22 12.36
CA GLY A 136 9.22 12.32 11.26
C GLY A 136 7.77 12.38 10.81
N HIS A 137 6.82 12.61 11.73
CA HIS A 137 5.39 12.42 11.46
C HIS A 137 4.90 13.32 10.33
N GLY A 138 5.32 14.58 10.29
CA GLY A 138 4.91 15.51 9.24
C GLY A 138 5.29 15.05 7.83
N VAL A 139 6.49 14.45 7.69
CA VAL A 139 6.95 13.88 6.41
C VAL A 139 6.18 12.61 6.08
N SER A 140 6.04 11.68 7.04
CA SER A 140 5.31 10.42 6.83
C SER A 140 3.84 10.64 6.46
N VAL A 141 3.17 11.55 7.18
CA VAL A 141 1.77 11.96 6.93
C VAL A 141 1.66 12.67 5.57
N GLY A 142 2.65 13.49 5.18
CA GLY A 142 2.70 14.10 3.85
C GLY A 142 2.76 13.07 2.71
N LEU A 143 3.43 11.93 2.93
CA LEU A 143 3.52 10.86 1.95
C LEU A 143 2.29 9.96 1.91
N ASN A 144 1.81 9.50 3.08
CA ASN A 144 0.66 8.60 3.13
C ASN A 144 -0.09 8.68 4.48
N ARG A 145 -1.11 9.54 4.53
CA ARG A 145 -2.00 9.69 5.69
C ARG A 145 -2.82 8.45 6.03
N SER A 146 -3.14 7.62 5.03
CA SER A 146 -4.01 6.45 5.24
C SER A 146 -3.40 5.42 6.17
N THR A 147 -2.06 5.41 6.30
CA THR A 147 -1.35 4.53 7.25
C THR A 147 -1.73 4.80 8.71
N CYS A 148 -2.05 6.05 9.05
CA CYS A 148 -2.47 6.43 10.40
C CYS A 148 -3.92 6.04 10.68
N ALA A 149 -4.76 5.98 9.63
CA ALA A 149 -6.19 5.71 9.74
C ALA A 149 -6.51 4.27 10.22
N VAL A 150 -5.51 3.39 10.26
CA VAL A 150 -5.63 2.03 10.81
C VAL A 150 -6.03 2.08 12.29
N CYS A 151 -5.40 2.96 13.07
CA CYS A 151 -5.65 3.10 14.52
C CYS A 151 -6.30 4.45 14.86
N HIS A 152 -6.00 5.49 14.09
CA HIS A 152 -6.51 6.84 14.32
C HIS A 152 -7.63 7.18 13.33
N ALA A 153 -8.88 6.96 13.75
CA ALA A 153 -10.04 7.23 12.91
C ALA A 153 -10.45 8.72 13.00
N GLY A 154 -10.96 9.25 11.88
CA GLY A 154 -11.53 10.61 11.82
C GLY A 154 -10.53 11.72 11.52
N THR A 155 -10.99 12.97 11.47
CA THR A 155 -10.11 14.17 11.38
C THR A 155 -9.81 14.77 12.74
N ASP A 156 -10.62 14.42 13.74
CA ASP A 156 -10.55 14.87 15.13
C ASP A 156 -9.25 14.47 15.82
N PHE A 157 -8.69 13.28 15.52
CA PHE A 157 -7.41 12.88 16.12
C PHE A 157 -6.24 13.79 15.69
N CYS A 158 -6.20 14.18 14.41
CA CYS A 158 -5.22 15.12 13.90
C CYS A 158 -5.46 16.49 14.54
N GLU A 159 -6.71 16.97 14.47
CA GLU A 159 -7.10 18.31 14.92
C GLU A 159 -6.78 18.50 16.40
N ARG A 160 -7.11 17.52 17.23
CA ARG A 160 -6.86 17.57 18.67
C ARG A 160 -5.38 17.77 18.97
N CYS A 161 -4.50 16.94 18.41
CA CYS A 161 -3.07 17.08 18.64
C CYS A 161 -2.52 18.41 18.12
N HIS A 162 -2.92 18.81 16.91
CA HIS A 162 -2.45 20.04 16.28
C HIS A 162 -3.02 21.31 16.93
N SER A 163 -4.19 21.24 17.59
CA SER A 163 -4.78 22.34 18.35
C SER A 163 -4.20 22.50 19.76
N GLU A 164 -3.79 21.39 20.39
CA GLU A 164 -3.25 21.37 21.76
C GLU A 164 -1.72 21.52 21.79
N THR A 165 -1.04 21.18 20.69
CA THR A 165 0.42 21.19 20.62
C THR A 165 0.92 22.45 19.92
N LYS A 166 1.68 23.26 20.65
CA LYS A 166 2.40 24.39 20.05
C LYS A 166 3.32 23.89 18.92
N PRO A 167 3.15 24.39 17.68
CA PRO A 167 4.02 24.01 16.57
C PRO A 167 5.49 24.33 16.83
N THR A 168 6.40 23.47 16.36
CA THR A 168 7.84 23.62 16.58
C THR A 168 8.45 24.83 15.86
N ASN A 169 7.79 25.31 14.81
CA ASN A 169 8.13 26.56 14.12
C ASN A 169 7.69 27.82 14.88
N HIS A 170 6.84 27.71 15.92
CA HIS A 170 6.50 28.83 16.82
C HIS A 170 7.65 29.06 17.83
N ILE A 171 8.76 29.63 17.36
CA ILE A 171 9.88 30.02 18.24
C ILE A 171 9.56 31.32 19.01
N ALA A 172 10.33 31.69 20.04
CA ALA A 172 10.03 32.87 20.88
C ALA A 172 9.93 34.20 20.12
N SER A 173 10.50 34.28 18.92
CA SER A 173 10.36 35.44 18.01
C SER A 173 9.01 35.48 17.26
N TRP A 174 8.21 34.42 17.30
CA TRP A 174 6.81 34.41 16.86
C TRP A 174 5.94 35.03 17.96
N GLY A 175 5.52 36.29 17.78
CA GLY A 175 4.62 36.97 18.72
C GLY A 175 5.24 38.11 19.55
N ASN A 176 6.48 38.53 19.25
CA ASN A 176 6.98 39.83 19.71
C ASN A 176 6.14 40.96 19.04
N THR A 177 6.18 42.19 19.54
CA THR A 177 5.39 43.34 19.06
C THR A 177 5.52 43.62 17.54
N THR A 178 6.53 43.05 16.89
CA THR A 178 6.80 43.10 15.44
C THR A 178 6.48 41.77 14.75
N ASN A 179 5.32 41.17 15.07
CA ASN A 179 4.96 39.84 14.63
C ASN A 179 4.86 39.70 13.09
N ASN A 180 5.99 39.44 12.42
CA ASN A 180 6.11 39.43 10.95
C ASN A 180 5.80 38.06 10.33
N HIS A 181 5.46 37.02 11.11
CA HIS A 181 5.22 35.69 10.54
C HIS A 181 3.92 35.62 9.70
N CYS A 182 2.94 36.48 9.98
CA CYS A 182 1.76 36.62 9.13
C CYS A 182 2.12 37.09 7.71
N MET A 183 3.29 37.72 7.55
CA MET A 183 3.78 38.26 6.29
C MET A 183 4.64 37.25 5.52
N SER A 184 5.00 36.12 6.14
CA SER A 184 5.70 35.00 5.50
C SER A 184 4.77 33.86 5.08
N CYS A 185 3.45 34.02 5.26
CA CYS A 185 2.44 33.04 4.86
C CYS A 185 1.76 33.48 3.55
N HIS A 186 1.58 32.55 2.61
CA HIS A 186 0.77 32.76 1.41
C HIS A 186 -0.71 32.47 1.73
N PHE A 187 -1.56 33.48 1.60
CA PHE A 187 -3.00 33.40 1.87
C PHE A 187 -3.77 32.66 0.76
N PRO A 188 -4.91 32.02 1.07
CA PRO A 188 -5.62 32.00 2.36
C PRO A 188 -5.22 30.84 3.29
N ILE A 189 -5.23 31.10 4.61
CA ILE A 189 -4.85 30.13 5.67
C ILE A 189 -5.72 28.86 5.62
N THR A 190 -6.98 29.00 5.22
CA THR A 190 -7.90 27.87 5.00
C THR A 190 -7.38 26.88 3.96
N SER A 191 -6.63 27.34 2.95
CA SER A 191 -5.99 26.47 1.95
C SER A 191 -4.83 25.65 2.51
N ALA A 192 -4.26 26.02 3.66
CA ALA A 192 -3.23 25.24 4.33
C ALA A 192 -3.81 23.98 5.01
N GLY A 193 -5.14 23.88 5.13
CA GLY A 193 -5.86 22.74 5.72
C GLY A 193 -5.95 22.78 7.24
N ALA A 194 -6.99 22.13 7.80
CA ALA A 194 -7.35 22.14 9.23
C ALA A 194 -6.31 21.53 10.19
N GLN A 195 -5.16 21.06 9.67
CA GLN A 195 -4.12 20.33 10.41
C GLN A 195 -2.75 21.04 10.33
N THR A 196 -2.76 22.29 9.89
CA THR A 196 -1.57 23.15 9.81
C THR A 196 -1.83 24.43 10.60
N CYS A 197 -1.56 25.60 10.04
CA CYS A 197 -1.84 26.88 10.69
C CYS A 197 -3.34 27.08 10.95
N ALA A 198 -4.21 26.59 10.06
CA ALA A 198 -5.64 26.84 10.14
C ALA A 198 -6.29 26.26 11.41
N VAL A 199 -5.73 25.21 12.01
CA VAL A 199 -6.28 24.58 13.23
C VAL A 199 -6.45 25.58 14.38
N CYS A 200 -5.51 26.51 14.53
CA CYS A 200 -5.55 27.56 15.54
C CYS A 200 -5.90 28.94 14.96
N HIS A 201 -5.64 29.14 13.66
CA HIS A 201 -5.74 30.45 13.00
C HIS A 201 -6.95 30.60 12.06
N ALA A 202 -7.85 29.61 11.94
CA ALA A 202 -9.01 29.67 11.04
C ALA A 202 -9.98 30.82 11.35
N ASN A 203 -10.03 31.28 12.60
CA ASN A 203 -10.95 32.33 13.07
C ASN A 203 -10.23 33.67 13.38
N LEU A 204 -8.95 33.80 13.04
CA LEU A 204 -8.26 35.08 13.21
C LEU A 204 -8.62 36.05 12.09
N PRO A 205 -8.49 37.37 12.33
CA PRO A 205 -8.66 38.37 11.28
C PRO A 205 -7.74 38.07 10.10
N THR A 206 -8.32 37.58 9.02
CA THR A 206 -7.66 37.26 7.77
C THR A 206 -7.72 38.48 6.84
N HIS A 207 -6.77 38.60 5.91
CA HIS A 207 -6.74 39.74 4.99
C HIS A 207 -7.97 39.80 4.05
N ASP A 208 -8.77 38.75 3.97
CA ASP A 208 -10.06 38.73 3.26
C ASP A 208 -11.18 39.49 4.01
N GLN A 209 -11.02 39.73 5.32
CA GLN A 209 -11.91 40.56 6.14
C GLN A 209 -11.41 42.01 6.25
N THR A 210 -10.38 42.35 5.47
CA THR A 210 -9.84 43.71 5.48
C THR A 210 -10.91 44.68 4.96
N PRO A 211 -11.18 45.79 5.67
CA PRO A 211 -12.13 46.78 5.18
C PRO A 211 -11.65 47.34 3.83
N SER A 212 -12.57 47.43 2.87
CA SER A 212 -12.31 48.04 1.58
C SER A 212 -11.77 49.46 1.75
N ARG A 213 -10.90 49.85 0.82
CA ARG A 213 -10.42 51.24 0.77
C ARG A 213 -11.62 52.17 0.49
N PRO A 214 -11.84 53.23 1.29
CA PRO A 214 -12.90 54.19 1.02
C PRO A 214 -12.79 54.78 -0.39
N ASN A 215 -13.92 54.91 -1.08
CA ASN A 215 -13.95 55.56 -2.39
C ASN A 215 -14.06 57.09 -2.23
N ASN A 216 -12.92 57.77 -2.06
CA ASN A 216 -12.86 59.22 -2.00
C ASN A 216 -11.56 59.78 -2.60
N ALA A 217 -11.51 61.10 -2.79
CA ALA A 217 -10.39 61.79 -3.44
C ALA A 217 -9.03 61.62 -2.74
N LEU A 218 -9.01 61.35 -1.43
CA LEU A 218 -7.79 61.12 -0.66
C LEU A 218 -7.24 59.70 -0.85
N HIS A 219 -8.09 58.75 -1.28
CA HIS A 219 -7.76 57.33 -1.46
C HIS A 219 -7.60 56.99 -2.94
N ALA A 220 -6.85 57.83 -3.66
CA ALA A 220 -6.55 57.67 -5.08
C ALA A 220 -5.43 56.65 -5.34
N ALA A 221 -5.25 56.26 -6.61
CA ALA A 221 -4.10 55.46 -7.02
C ALA A 221 -2.79 56.24 -6.78
N GLY A 222 -1.80 55.60 -6.15
CA GLY A 222 -0.51 56.23 -5.83
C GLY A 222 -0.49 57.08 -4.55
N ALA A 223 -1.59 57.14 -3.78
CA ALA A 223 -1.59 57.81 -2.48
C ALA A 223 -0.57 57.17 -1.51
N ASP A 224 0.18 58.00 -0.76
CA ASP A 224 1.07 57.54 0.31
C ASP A 224 0.25 57.13 1.54
N CYS A 225 -0.17 55.87 1.53
CA CYS A 225 -0.96 55.27 2.59
C CYS A 225 -0.22 55.31 3.93
N ARG A 226 1.11 55.13 3.92
CA ARG A 226 1.94 55.05 5.13
C ARG A 226 2.15 56.41 5.76
N GLY A 227 2.28 57.45 4.94
CA GLY A 227 2.37 58.83 5.40
C GLY A 227 1.12 59.28 6.16
N CYS A 228 -0.07 58.87 5.70
CA CYS A 228 -1.33 59.27 6.32
C CYS A 228 -1.79 58.34 7.46
N HIS A 229 -1.54 57.03 7.36
CA HIS A 229 -1.92 56.05 8.39
C HIS A 229 -0.74 55.71 9.32
N ASN A 230 -0.33 56.68 10.15
CA ASN A 230 0.76 56.50 11.12
C ASN A 230 0.29 56.82 12.56
N PRO A 231 0.25 55.84 13.49
CA PRO A 231 0.70 54.46 13.33
C PRO A 231 -0.29 53.60 12.54
N LEU A 232 0.23 52.59 11.84
CA LEU A 232 -0.59 51.55 11.25
C LEU A 232 -1.25 50.70 12.35
N ARG A 233 -2.48 50.25 12.10
CA ARG A 233 -3.25 49.41 13.04
C ARG A 233 -2.91 47.91 12.95
N HIS A 234 -2.00 47.54 12.04
CA HIS A 234 -1.47 46.18 11.88
C HIS A 234 0.01 46.25 11.45
N PRO A 235 0.79 45.18 11.65
CA PRO A 235 2.14 45.07 11.11
C PRO A 235 2.14 45.29 9.58
N ASP A 236 3.21 45.88 9.08
CA ASP A 236 3.42 46.19 7.67
C ASP A 236 4.70 45.54 7.18
N ASN A 237 4.60 44.73 6.13
CA ASN A 237 5.74 44.08 5.48
C ASN A 237 6.22 44.78 4.21
N GLY A 238 5.73 45.97 3.93
CA GLY A 238 6.12 46.71 2.72
C GLY A 238 5.34 46.31 1.47
N MET A 239 4.38 45.38 1.54
CA MET A 239 3.46 45.15 0.40
C MET A 239 2.62 46.39 0.10
N THR A 240 2.11 46.49 -1.11
CA THR A 240 1.17 47.55 -1.48
C THR A 240 -0.14 47.39 -0.71
N CYS A 241 -0.58 48.43 -0.01
CA CYS A 241 -1.79 48.38 0.83
C CYS A 241 -3.04 47.98 0.03
N THR A 242 -3.08 48.33 -1.27
CA THR A 242 -4.18 48.02 -2.19
C THR A 242 -4.29 46.53 -2.55
N SER A 243 -3.30 45.70 -2.22
CA SER A 243 -3.38 44.25 -2.42
C SER A 243 -4.40 43.59 -1.49
N CYS A 244 -4.69 44.21 -0.35
CA CYS A 244 -5.66 43.70 0.65
C CYS A 244 -6.83 44.69 0.85
N HIS A 245 -6.59 46.00 0.75
CA HIS A 245 -7.64 47.01 0.78
C HIS A 245 -8.16 47.30 -0.64
N THR A 246 -8.79 46.30 -1.26
CA THR A 246 -9.47 46.48 -2.55
C THR A 246 -10.68 47.41 -2.38
N GLN A 247 -11.16 48.05 -3.45
CA GLN A 247 -12.42 48.81 -3.40
C GLN A 247 -13.59 47.83 -3.42
#